data_AF-A0A0B0S7L8-F1
#
_entry.id   AF-A0A0B0S7L8-F1
#
_cell.length_a   1.000
_cell.length_b   1.000
_cell.length_c   1.000
_cell.angle_alpha   90.00
_cell.angle_beta   90.00
_cell.angle_gamma   90.00
#
_symmetry.space_group_name_H-M   'P 1'
#
loop_
_entity.id
_entity.type
_entity.pdbx_description
1 polymer ?
#
loop_
_entity_poly.entity_id
_entity_poly.type
_entity_poly.pdbx_seq_one_letter_code
_entity_poly.pdbx_strand_id
1 'polypeptide(L)' 'MKVLFVEGKEREPLWALAQRLPHPHWLLAGEGVFLLQVFGASEEAKALAEGLPGVRVWTFTLEDGVVYRGCGKKSATSP' A
#
# COMPACT_ATOMS: atom_id res chain seq x y z
N MET A 1 -1.85 13.17 5.91
CA MET A 1 -2.08 11.69 5.96
C MET A 1 -0.74 10.99 5.92
N LYS A 2 -0.52 9.87 6.62
CA LYS A 2 0.72 9.07 6.46
C LYS A 2 0.58 8.10 5.28
N VAL A 3 1.64 7.98 4.48
CA VAL A 3 1.75 7.02 3.38
C VAL A 3 2.93 6.11 3.67
N LEU A 4 2.66 4.81 3.72
CA LEU A 4 3.65 3.76 3.94
C LEU A 4 4.07 3.19 2.60
N PHE A 5 5.37 3.00 2.42
CA PHE A 5 5.97 2.34 1.28
C PHE A 5 6.74 1.12 1.78
N VAL A 6 6.49 -0.03 1.16
CA VAL A 6 7.19 -1.29 1.46
C VAL A 6 7.69 -1.86 0.13
N GLU A 7 9.00 -1.89 -0.03
CA GLU A 7 9.64 -2.45 -1.22
C GLU A 7 10.23 -3.82 -0.90
N GLY A 8 10.03 -4.81 -1.77
CA GLY A 8 10.60 -6.15 -1.62
C GLY A 8 10.79 -6.85 -2.96
N LYS A 9 11.57 -7.93 -2.98
CA LYS A 9 11.77 -8.76 -4.17
C LYS A 9 10.64 -9.76 -4.42
N GLU A 10 9.88 -10.08 -3.38
CA GLU A 10 8.80 -11.06 -3.41
C GLU A 10 7.45 -10.37 -3.35
N ARG A 11 6.53 -10.80 -4.21
CA ARG A 11 5.19 -10.21 -4.32
C ARG A 11 4.29 -10.63 -3.17
N GLU A 12 4.33 -11.92 -2.84
CA GLU A 12 3.39 -12.57 -1.93
C GLU A 12 3.41 -11.99 -0.52
N PRO A 13 4.58 -11.71 0.12
CA PRO A 13 4.60 -11.09 1.44
C PRO A 13 3.98 -9.68 1.45
N LEU A 14 4.24 -8.88 0.41
CA LEU A 14 3.68 -7.53 0.25
C LEU A 14 2.16 -7.59 0.02
N TRP A 15 1.70 -8.52 -0.82
CA TRP A 15 0.28 -8.74 -1.03
C TRP A 15 -0.43 -9.18 0.26
N ALA A 16 0.15 -10.12 1.01
CA ALA A 16 -0.40 -10.58 2.28
C ALA A 16 -0.48 -9.45 3.32
N LEU A 17 0.55 -8.60 3.39
CA LEU A 17 0.51 -7.38 4.23
C LEU A 17 -0.65 -6.46 3.81
N ALA A 18 -0.81 -6.22 2.50
CA ALA A 18 -1.87 -5.37 1.98
C ALA A 18 -3.28 -5.85 2.36
N GLN A 19 -3.51 -7.17 2.33
CA GLN A 19 -4.79 -7.78 2.72
C GLN A 19 -5.09 -7.68 4.22
N ARG A 20 -4.05 -7.55 5.06
CA ARG A 20 -4.21 -7.41 6.51
C ARG A 20 -4.54 -5.98 6.95
N LEU A 21 -4.23 -4.99 6.12
CA LEU A 21 -4.38 -3.58 6.45
C LEU A 21 -5.74 -3.05 5.96
N PRO A 22 -6.54 -2.36 6.80
CA PRO A 22 -7.83 -1.79 6.41
C PRO A 22 -7.66 -0.46 5.64
N HIS A 23 -6.64 -0.36 4.81
CA HIS A 23 -6.18 0.87 4.18
C HIS A 23 -6.19 0.72 2.66
N PRO A 24 -6.54 1.78 1.90
CA PRO A 24 -6.33 1.81 0.47
C PRO A 24 -4.86 1.57 0.14
N HIS A 25 -4.60 0.72 -0.84
CA HIS A 25 -3.24 0.37 -1.24
C HIS A 25 -3.10 0.19 -2.75
N TRP A 26 -1.87 0.34 -3.22
CA TRP A 26 -1.45 -0.10 -4.55
C TRP A 26 -0.26 -1.04 -4.41
N LEU A 27 -0.28 -2.13 -5.19
CA LEU A 27 0.87 -3.00 -5.35
C LEU A 27 1.41 -2.80 -6.77
N LEU A 28 2.58 -2.19 -6.85
CA LEU A 28 3.28 -1.88 -8.10
C LEU A 28 4.39 -2.92 -8.33
N ALA A 29 4.67 -3.20 -9.59
CA ALA A 29 5.76 -4.08 -10.01
C ALA A 29 6.61 -3.35 -11.05
N GLY A 30 7.94 -3.45 -10.94
CA GLY A 30 8.88 -2.83 -11.86
C GLY A 30 10.32 -3.14 -11.48
N GLU A 31 11.22 -3.22 -12.46
CA GLU A 31 12.67 -3.32 -12.22
C GLU A 31 13.09 -4.49 -11.32
N GLY A 32 12.35 -5.61 -11.36
CA GLY A 32 12.65 -6.79 -10.55
C GLY A 32 12.30 -6.64 -9.06
N VAL A 33 11.54 -5.61 -8.69
CA VAL A 33 11.02 -5.38 -7.34
C VAL A 33 9.51 -5.15 -7.36
N PHE A 34 8.92 -5.29 -6.18
CA PHE A 34 7.54 -4.95 -5.88
C PHE A 34 7.51 -3.82 -4.87
N LEU A 35 6.58 -2.88 -5.04
CA LEU A 35 6.38 -1.75 -4.14
C LEU A 35 4.92 -1.72 -3.71
N LEU A 36 4.69 -1.94 -2.42
CA LEU A 36 3.40 -1.72 -1.79
C LEU A 36 3.34 -0.28 -1.27
N GLN A 37 2.35 0.48 -1.72
CA GLN A 37 2.01 1.80 -1.20
C GLN A 37 0.70 1.70 -0.42
N VAL A 38 0.67 2.16 0.83
CA VAL A 38 -0.51 2.12 1.70
C VAL A 38 -0.83 3.53 2.20
N PHE A 39 -2.07 3.98 1.97
CA PHE A 39 -2.54 5.31 2.33
C PHE A 39 -3.25 5.32 3.68
N GLY A 40 -2.91 6.27 4.55
CA GLY A 40 -3.48 6.40 5.89
C GLY A 40 -2.92 5.38 6.88
N ALA A 41 -1.70 4.90 6.64
CA ALA A 41 -1.05 3.89 7.49
C ALA A 41 -0.83 4.40 8.92
N SER A 42 -1.11 3.55 9.90
CA SER A 42 -0.80 3.74 11.32
C SER A 42 0.64 3.30 11.65
N GLU A 43 1.10 3.60 12.87
CA GLU A 43 2.37 3.05 13.38
C GLU A 43 2.35 1.52 13.48
N GLU A 44 1.18 0.92 13.73
CA GLU A 44 1.01 -0.54 13.69
C GLU A 44 1.24 -1.10 12.29
N ALA A 45 0.72 -0.44 11.25
CA ALA A 45 0.95 -0.84 9.87
C ALA A 45 2.44 -0.77 9.50
N LYS A 46 3.16 0.24 10.00
CA LYS A 46 4.61 0.36 9.85
C LYS A 46 5.34 -0.80 10.55
N ALA A 47 5.01 -1.09 11.81
CA ALA A 47 5.65 -2.17 12.57
C ALA A 47 5.42 -3.55 11.92
N LEU A 48 4.21 -3.79 11.39
CA LEU A 48 3.91 -5.01 10.62
C LEU A 48 4.75 -5.13 9.34
N ALA A 49 4.99 -4.01 8.66
CA ALA A 49 5.85 -3.98 7.47
C ALA A 49 7.33 -4.21 7.81
N GLU A 50 7.84 -3.56 8.86
CA GLU A 50 9.23 -3.72 9.32
C GLU A 50 9.54 -5.15 9.79
N GLY A 51 8.51 -5.91 10.20
CA GLY A 51 8.64 -7.33 10.55
C GLY A 51 8.78 -8.27 9.34
N LEU A 52 8.61 -7.79 8.11
CA LEU A 52 8.82 -8.62 6.92
C LEU A 52 10.32 -8.78 6.62
N PRO A 53 10.80 -10.00 6.31
CA PRO A 53 12.20 -10.20 5.97
C PRO A 53 12.52 -9.60 4.60
N GLY A 54 13.69 -8.96 4.49
CA GLY A 54 14.24 -8.52 3.21
C GLY A 54 13.52 -7.37 2.51
N VAL A 55 12.69 -6.61 3.24
CA VAL A 55 12.00 -5.42 2.72
C VAL A 55 12.70 -4.13 3.12
N ARG A 56 12.44 -3.06 2.37
CA ARG A 56 12.74 -1.69 2.77
C ARG A 56 11.45 -0.95 3.06
N VAL A 57 11.41 -0.21 4.18
CA VAL A 57 10.20 0.44 4.68
C VAL A 57 10.43 1.93 4.87
N TRP A 58 9.50 2.75 4.37
CA TRP A 58 9.51 4.19 4.57
C TRP A 58 8.11 4.72 4.83
N THR A 59 8.00 5.79 5.62
CA THR A 59 6.76 6.52 5.81
C THR A 59 6.94 7.99 5.49
N PHE A 60 5.99 8.55 4.76
CA PHE A 60 5.95 9.96 4.41
C PHE A 60 4.66 10.58 4.93
N THR A 61 4.72 11.86 5.27
CA THR A 61 3.50 12.67 5.43
C THR A 61 3.11 13.20 4.06
N LEU A 62 1.91 12.88 3.60
CA LEU A 62 1.33 13.54 2.43
C LEU A 62 1.04 15.00 2.79
N GLU A 63 1.77 15.92 2.16
CA GLU A 63 1.63 17.38 2.34
C GLU A 63 0.54 17.96 1.42
N ASP A 64 0.51 17.52 0.16
CA ASP A 64 -0.51 17.91 -0.83
C ASP A 64 -0.86 16.70 -1.71
N GLY A 65 -2.10 16.64 -2.21
CA GLY A 65 -2.56 15.60 -3.14
C GLY A 65 -3.94 15.02 -2.85
N VAL A 66 -4.58 14.49 -3.91
CA VAL A 66 -5.87 13.78 -3.83
C VAL A 66 -5.62 12.28 -3.93
N VAL A 67 -6.07 11.53 -2.93
CA VAL A 67 -6.08 10.06 -3.01
C VAL A 67 -7.34 9.64 -3.78
N TYR A 68 -7.18 9.40 -5.08
CA TYR A 68 -8.23 8.76 -5.86
C TYR A 68 -8.32 7.28 -5.47
N ARG A 69 -9.39 6.95 -4.73
CA ARG A 69 -9.85 5.56 -4.67
C ARG A 69 -10.36 5.27 -6.07
N GLY A 70 -9.52 4.62 -6.90
CA GLY A 70 -9.88 4.26 -8.27
C GLY A 70 -11.30 3.72 -8.30
N CYS A 71 -12.09 4.14 -9.30
CA CYS A 71 -13.51 3.83 -9.37
C CYS A 71 -13.75 2.37 -8.99
N GLY A 72 -14.24 2.14 -7.76
CA GLY A 72 -14.89 0.89 -7.43
C GLY A 72 -15.90 0.66 -8.54
N LYS A 73 -15.90 -0.54 -9.13
CA LYS A 73 -16.80 -0.96 -10.21
C LYS A 73 -18.07 -0.11 -10.16
N LYS A 74 -18.29 0.75 -11.16
CA LYS A 74 -19.61 1.33 -11.37
C LYS A 74 -20.54 0.12 -11.43
N SER A 75 -21.34 -0.08 -10.39
CA SER A 75 -22.50 -0.93 -10.51
C SER A 75 -23.30 -0.35 -11.66
N ALA A 76 -23.44 -1.13 -12.72
CA ALA A 76 -24.34 -0.82 -13.79
C ALA A 76 -25.76 -0.82 -13.21
N THR A 77 -26.20 0.34 -12.76
CA THR A 77 -27.61 0.68 -12.62
C THR A 77 -27.74 2.12 -13.05
N SER A 78 -28.24 2.28 -14.28
CA SER A 78 -28.92 3.45 -14.83
C SER A 78 -29.89 4.07 -13.80
N PRO A 79 -30.20 5.37 -13.90
CA PRO A 79 -30.97 5.92 -15.03
C PRO A 79 -30.18 6.85 -15.94
#